data_AF-A0A173UF28-F1
#
_entry.id   AF-A0A173UF28-F1
#
_cell.length_a   1.000
_cell.length_b   1.000
_cell.length_c   1.000
_cell.angle_alpha   90.00
_cell.angle_beta   90.00
_cell.angle_gamma   90.00
#
_symmetry.space_group_name_H-M   'P 1'
#
loop_
_entity.id
_entity.type
_entity.pdbx_description
1 polymer ?
#
loop_
_entity_poly.entity_id
_entity_poly.type
_entity_poly.pdbx_seq_one_letter_code
_entity_poly.pdbx_strand_id
1 'polypeptide(L)' 'MRTLIEYIRSCLCKHDWELLFNTDIMDGDKLFNSIKVYRCRKCGLAKRYKAR' A
#
# COMPACT_ATOMS: atom_id res chain seq x y z
N MET A 1 -2.96 -7.83 -20.23
CA MET A 1 -1.53 -7.45 -20.29
C MET A 1 -1.07 -6.49 -19.18
N ARG A 2 -1.93 -5.62 -18.60
CA ARG A 2 -1.52 -4.67 -17.53
C ARG A 2 -0.86 -5.33 -16.32
N THR A 3 -1.39 -6.47 -15.85
CA THR A 3 -0.87 -7.20 -14.69
C THR A 3 0.58 -7.66 -14.86
N LEU A 4 0.97 -8.10 -16.06
CA LEU A 4 2.34 -8.53 -16.34
C LEU A 4 3.31 -7.35 -16.35
N ILE A 5 2.88 -6.21 -16.92
CA ILE A 5 3.68 -4.98 -16.95
C ILE A 5 3.88 -4.44 -15.54
N GLU A 6 2.85 -4.48 -14.70
CA GLU A 6 2.93 -4.08 -13.29
C GLU A 6 3.83 -5.03 -12.48
N TYR A 7 3.77 -6.33 -12.76
CA TYR A 7 4.66 -7.32 -12.17
C TYR A 7 6.13 -7.05 -12.53
N ILE A 8 6.44 -6.85 -13.82
CA ILE A 8 7.79 -6.55 -14.29
C ILE A 8 8.31 -5.23 -13.68
N ARG A 9 7.47 -4.17 -13.65
CA ARG A 9 7.81 -2.91 -12.96
C ARG A 9 8.08 -3.12 -11.47
N SER A 10 7.34 -4.02 -10.83
CA SER A 10 7.56 -4.36 -9.43
C SER A 10 8.88 -5.09 -9.20
N CYS A 11 9.30 -5.98 -10.11
CA CYS A 11 10.55 -6.72 -9.99
C CYS A 11 11.78 -5.84 -10.24
N LEU A 12 11.69 -4.89 -11.17
CA LEU A 12 12.83 -4.06 -11.58
C LEU A 12 13.02 -2.80 -10.73
N CYS A 13 11.96 -2.34 -10.06
CA CYS A 13 12.03 -1.12 -9.28
C CYS A 13 12.63 -1.35 -7.89
N LYS A 14 13.70 -0.62 -7.54
CA LYS A 14 14.10 -0.41 -6.14
C LYS A 14 13.08 0.50 -5.48
N HIS A 15 12.00 -0.11 -5.00
CA HIS A 15 10.81 0.60 -4.51
C HIS A 15 11.17 1.66 -3.47
N ASP A 16 10.58 2.84 -3.66
CA ASP A 16 10.65 3.96 -2.72
C ASP A 16 9.22 4.26 -2.27
N TRP A 17 8.84 3.66 -1.15
CA TRP A 17 7.47 3.66 -0.67
C TRP A 17 7.15 4.95 0.07
N GLU A 18 6.12 5.65 -0.38
CA GLU A 18 5.48 6.74 0.35
C GLU A 18 4.16 6.28 0.92
N LEU A 19 3.87 6.69 2.15
CA LEU A 19 2.57 6.48 2.76
C LEU A 19 1.60 7.54 2.21
N LEU A 20 0.54 7.10 1.54
CA LEU A 20 -0.50 7.97 1.03
C LEU A 20 -1.65 8.15 2.02
N PHE A 21 -1.98 7.07 2.73
CA PHE A 21 -3.16 7.03 3.58
C PHE A 21 -2.92 6.12 4.76
N ASN A 22 -3.27 6.58 5.96
CA ASN A 22 -3.31 5.78 7.17
C ASN A 22 -4.63 6.07 7.88
N THR A 23 -5.46 5.06 8.04
CA THR A 23 -6.76 5.19 8.71
C THR A 23 -6.93 4.08 9.71
N ASP A 24 -7.12 4.50 10.94
CA ASP A 24 -7.44 3.66 12.06
C ASP A 24 -8.96 3.66 12.24
N ILE A 25 -9.54 2.47 12.18
CA ILE A 25 -10.96 2.21 12.43
C ILE A 25 -11.04 1.79 13.90
N MET A 26 -11.70 2.60 14.71
CA MET A 26 -11.93 2.32 16.13
C MET A 26 -13.33 1.75 16.34
N ASP A 27 -13.44 0.76 17.22
CA ASP A 27 -14.69 0.25 17.77
C ASP A 27 -14.71 0.61 19.27
N GLY A 28 -15.38 1.72 19.60
CA GLY A 28 -15.26 2.35 20.91
C GLY A 28 -13.83 2.83 21.18
N ASP A 29 -13.22 2.33 22.26
CA ASP A 29 -11.84 2.65 22.67
C ASP A 29 -10.79 1.66 22.09
N LYS A 30 -11.23 0.66 21.32
CA LYS A 30 -10.35 -0.37 20.76
C LYS A 30 -10.05 -0.11 19.29
N LEU A 31 -8.78 -0.23 18.91
CA LEU A 31 -8.38 -0.29 17.51
C LEU A 31 -8.96 -1.58 16.90
N PHE A 32 -9.93 -1.45 16.00
CA PHE A 32 -10.58 -2.59 15.35
C PHE A 32 -9.85 -3.00 14.07
N ASN A 33 -9.34 -2.03 13.32
CA ASN A 33 -8.62 -2.27 12.08
C ASN A 33 -7.80 -1.02 11.70
N SER A 34 -6.63 -1.20 11.09
CA SER A 34 -5.87 -0.12 10.51
C SER A 34 -5.62 -0.38 9.03
N ILE A 35 -5.90 0.62 8.20
CA ILE A 35 -5.74 0.58 6.74
C ILE A 35 -4.62 1.53 6.37
N LYS A 36 -3.53 0.98 5.85
CA LYS A 36 -2.38 1.75 5.35
C LYS A 36 -2.27 1.55 3.84
N VAL A 37 -2.16 2.64 3.09
CA VAL A 37 -1.93 2.62 1.66
C VAL A 37 -0.59 3.25 1.36
N TYR A 38 0.29 2.47 0.75
CA TYR A 38 1.59 2.91 0.29
C TYR A 38 1.61 2.96 -1.24
N ARG A 39 2.38 3.89 -1.79
CA ARG A 39 2.66 3.96 -3.22
C ARG A 39 4.16 4.08 -3.45
N CYS A 40 4.68 3.43 -4.49
CA CYS A 40 6.05 3.65 -4.90
C CYS A 40 6.13 4.93 -5.72
N ARG A 41 6.97 5.89 -5.32
CA ARG A 41 7.17 7.16 -6.04
C ARG A 41 7.73 6.97 -7.45
N LYS A 42 8.51 5.90 -7.65
CA LYS A 42 9.23 5.64 -8.90
C LYS A 42 8.36 4.91 -9.93
N CYS A 43 7.72 3.81 -9.53
CA CYS A 43 6.97 2.96 -10.46
C CYS A 43 5.45 3.09 -10.35
N GLY A 44 4.96 3.86 -9.36
CA GLY A 44 3.54 4.12 -9.14
C GLY A 44 2.77 2.95 -8.54
N LEU A 45 3.41 1.81 -8.26
CA LEU A 45 2.77 0.64 -7.66
C LEU A 45 2.14 1.01 -6.31
N ALA A 46 0.88 0.63 -6.08
CA ALA A 46 0.19 0.85 -4.82
C ALA A 46 0.02 -0.46 -4.05
N LYS A 47 0.26 -0.44 -2.73
CA LYS A 47 0.03 -1.56 -1.82
C LYS A 47 -0.89 -1.12 -0.68
N ARG A 48 -1.90 -1.93 -0.40
CA ARG A 48 -2.81 -1.75 0.72
C ARG A 48 -2.49 -2.78 1.79
N TYR A 49 -2.23 -2.32 3.00
CA TYR A 49 -2.04 -3.14 4.19
C TYR A 49 -3.24 -2.94 5.10
N LYS A 50 -3.81 -4.06 5.56
CA LYS A 50 -4.84 -4.09 6.58
C LYS A 50 -4.26 -4.81 7.77
N ALA A 51 -4.12 -4.14 8.90
CA ALA A 51 -3.73 -4.77 10.16
C ALA A 51 -4.95 -4.81 11.07
N ARG A 52 -5.34 -6.05 11.42
CA ARG A 52 -6.44 -6.40 12.32
C ARG A 52 -5.87 -6.72 13.68
#